data_AF-A0A4U3A5S5-F1
#
_entry.id   AF-A0A4U3A5S5-F1
#
_cell.length_a   1.000
_cell.length_b   1.000
_cell.length_c   1.000
_cell.angle_alpha   90.00
_cell.angle_beta   90.00
_cell.angle_gamma   90.00
#
_symmetry.space_group_name_H-M   'P 1'
#
loop_
_entity.id
_entity.type
_entity.pdbx_description
1 polymer ?
#
loop_
_entity_poly.entity_id
_entity_poly.type
_entity_poly.pdbx_seq_one_letter_code
_entity_poly.pdbx_strand_id
1 'polypeptide(L)'
;KQYFMDPAFAQQDTILSNMIYMYSYSLYLFFDFAGYSSFVIGVSYMMGIKTPENFNKPFISRNIKDFWNRWHMSLSFWFRDFIYMRFVFFATKKKLIKNRYTISYIGAFLNFFIMGIWHITGEHVYQYIIYGLYHAALFILFDIFERKNKKHKF
;
A
#
# COMPACT_ATOMS: atom_id res chain seq x y z
N LYS A 1 3.41 22.23 -3.80
CA LYS A 1 2.42 22.05 -4.89
C LYS A 1 1.06 22.22 -4.27
N GLN A 2 0.42 23.35 -4.50
CA GLN A 2 -0.90 23.68 -3.96
C GLN A 2 -1.91 22.82 -4.70
N TYR A 3 -2.56 21.88 -4.01
CA TYR A 3 -3.54 21.01 -4.66
C TYR A 3 -4.78 21.87 -4.95
N PHE A 4 -5.36 21.71 -6.14
CA PHE A 4 -6.54 22.46 -6.60
C PHE A 4 -7.74 22.37 -5.61
N MET A 5 -7.71 21.40 -4.69
CA MET A 5 -8.73 21.15 -3.67
C MET A 5 -8.47 21.87 -2.33
N ASP A 6 -7.26 22.38 -2.09
CA ASP A 6 -6.90 23.01 -0.81
C ASP A 6 -7.74 24.26 -0.49
N PRO A 7 -8.01 25.20 -1.43
CA PRO A 7 -8.74 26.41 -1.06
C PRO A 7 -10.27 26.20 -0.92
N ALA A 8 -10.85 25.17 -1.54
CA ALA A 8 -12.30 24.96 -1.54
C ALA A 8 -12.82 24.21 -0.29
N PHE A 9 -12.01 23.30 0.26
CA PHE A 9 -12.41 22.48 1.42
C PHE A 9 -11.81 22.97 2.75
N ALA A 10 -10.70 23.72 2.73
CA ALA A 10 -10.06 24.24 3.95
C ALA A 10 -10.84 25.39 4.61
N GLN A 11 -11.87 25.95 3.95
CA GLN A 11 -12.63 27.08 4.50
C GLN A 11 -13.88 26.64 5.29
N GLN A 12 -14.23 25.34 5.27
CA GLN A 12 -15.33 24.77 6.04
C GLN A 12 -14.86 23.49 6.75
N ASP A 13 -14.47 23.60 8.02
CA ASP A 13 -14.11 22.49 8.92
C ASP A 13 -15.33 21.65 9.34
N THR A 14 -16.21 21.29 8.41
CA THR A 14 -17.36 20.44 8.67
C THR A 14 -16.98 18.98 8.42
N ILE A 15 -17.52 18.04 9.20
CA ILE A 15 -17.32 16.59 9.00
C ILE A 15 -17.62 16.19 7.55
N LEU A 16 -18.68 16.74 6.97
CA LEU A 16 -19.07 16.51 5.58
C LEU A 16 -17.99 16.97 4.58
N SER A 17 -17.41 18.15 4.79
CA SER A 17 -16.32 18.68 3.96
C SER A 17 -15.10 17.75 3.97
N ASN A 18 -14.70 17.31 5.16
CA ASN A 18 -13.58 16.37 5.33
C ASN A 18 -13.85 15.01 4.68
N MET A 19 -15.08 14.50 4.77
CA MET A 19 -15.46 13.25 4.08
C MET A 19 -15.39 13.40 2.57
N ILE A 20 -15.94 14.49 2.02
CA ILE A 20 -15.91 14.77 0.58
C ILE A 20 -14.46 14.92 0.11
N TYR A 21 -13.63 15.64 0.86
CA TYR A 21 -12.21 15.80 0.56
C TYR A 21 -11.49 14.44 0.54
N MET A 22 -11.70 13.59 1.56
CA MET A 22 -11.07 12.27 1.65
C MET A 22 -11.38 11.39 0.42
N TYR A 23 -12.64 11.30 0.00
CA TYR A 23 -13.02 10.51 -1.18
C TYR A 23 -12.55 11.15 -2.49
N SER A 24 -12.68 12.47 -2.62
CA SER A 24 -12.27 13.20 -3.83
C SER A 24 -10.76 13.11 -4.04
N TYR A 25 -9.98 13.29 -2.98
CA TYR A 25 -8.53 13.14 -3.00
C TYR A 25 -8.11 11.70 -3.33
N SER A 26 -8.79 10.70 -2.77
CA SER A 26 -8.52 9.28 -3.07
C SER A 26 -8.72 8.95 -4.56
N LEU A 27 -9.79 9.46 -5.16
CA LEU A 27 -10.06 9.28 -6.59
C LEU A 27 -9.07 10.06 -7.44
N TYR A 28 -8.78 11.31 -7.08
CA TYR A 28 -7.77 12.13 -7.77
C TYR A 28 -6.41 11.42 -7.79
N LEU A 29 -5.93 10.97 -6.64
CA LEU A 29 -4.66 10.25 -6.50
C LEU A 29 -4.65 8.98 -7.37
N PHE A 30 -5.74 8.22 -7.36
CA PHE A 30 -5.83 7.01 -8.18
C PHE A 30 -5.82 7.32 -9.68
N PHE A 31 -6.63 8.27 -10.15
CA PHE A 31 -6.74 8.57 -11.58
C PHE A 31 -5.48 9.23 -12.13
N ASP A 32 -4.87 10.15 -11.38
CA ASP A 32 -3.61 10.79 -11.76
C ASP A 32 -2.51 9.73 -11.91
N PHE A 33 -2.37 8.86 -10.91
CA PHE A 33 -1.28 7.89 -10.90
C PHE A 33 -1.49 6.68 -11.82
N ALA A 34 -2.73 6.21 -11.95
CA ALA A 34 -3.09 5.18 -12.92
C ALA A 34 -2.99 5.70 -14.36
N GLY A 35 -3.40 6.94 -14.61
CA GLY A 35 -3.24 7.61 -15.90
C GLY A 35 -1.78 7.74 -16.29
N TYR A 36 -0.94 8.24 -15.37
CA TYR A 36 0.52 8.30 -15.56
C TYR A 36 1.12 6.91 -15.83
N SER A 37 0.78 5.90 -15.03
CA SER A 37 1.28 4.53 -15.21
C SER A 37 0.91 3.96 -16.58
N SER A 38 -0.33 4.17 -17.03
CA SER A 38 -0.82 3.69 -18.34
C SER A 38 -0.07 4.37 -19.49
N PHE A 39 0.21 5.67 -19.37
CA PHE A 39 1.03 6.40 -20.34
C PHE A 39 2.45 5.80 -20.45
N VAL A 40 3.10 5.55 -19.31
CA VAL A 40 4.44 4.94 -19.26
C VAL A 40 4.43 3.53 -19.88
N ILE A 41 3.41 2.71 -19.59
CA ILE A 41 3.26 1.37 -20.17
C ILE A 41 3.07 1.47 -21.69
N GLY A 42 2.23 2.39 -22.16
CA GLY A 42 2.02 2.64 -23.59
C GLY A 42 3.30 3.01 -24.31
N VAL A 43 4.09 3.94 -23.76
CA VAL A 43 5.41 4.32 -24.30
C VAL A 43 6.37 3.13 -24.28
N SER A 44 6.42 2.37 -23.18
CA SER A 44 7.28 1.19 -23.07
C SER A 44 6.98 0.14 -24.14
N TYR A 45 5.69 -0.08 -24.44
CA TYR A 45 5.26 -1.01 -25.49
C TYR A 45 5.68 -0.51 -26.88
N MET A 46 5.64 0.80 -27.14
CA MET A 46 6.17 1.38 -28.38
C MET A 46 7.69 1.18 -28.52
N MET A 47 8.42 1.16 -27.40
CA MET A 47 9.85 0.86 -27.36
C MET A 47 10.17 -0.65 -27.42
N GLY A 48 9.14 -1.50 -27.54
CA GLY A 48 9.29 -2.97 -27.60
C GLY A 48 9.50 -3.65 -26.25
N ILE A 49 9.42 -2.91 -25.13
CA ILE A 49 9.61 -3.44 -23.78
C ILE A 49 8.24 -3.67 -23.13
N LYS A 50 7.99 -4.89 -22.66
CA LYS A 50 6.73 -5.23 -21.97
C LYS A 50 6.83 -4.94 -20.47
N THR A 51 6.53 -3.72 -20.06
CA THR A 51 6.45 -3.33 -18.64
C THR A 51 5.19 -3.93 -17.98
N PRO A 52 5.29 -4.42 -16.73
CA PRO A 52 4.13 -4.91 -15.99
C PRO A 52 3.12 -3.78 -15.66
N GLU A 53 1.85 -4.17 -15.58
CA GLU A 53 0.78 -3.30 -15.12
C GLU A 53 0.98 -2.85 -13.67
N ASN A 54 0.55 -1.64 -13.36
CA ASN A 54 0.72 -1.05 -12.02
C ASN A 54 -0.56 -1.07 -11.18
N PHE A 55 -1.74 -1.06 -11.82
CA PHE A 55 -3.04 -1.04 -11.16
C PHE A 55 -3.99 -2.06 -11.77
N ASN A 56 -4.74 -2.78 -10.91
CA ASN A 56 -5.74 -3.75 -11.36
C ASN A 56 -7.02 -3.66 -10.52
N LYS A 57 -7.88 -2.69 -10.83
CA LYS A 57 -9.19 -2.48 -10.16
C LYS A 57 -9.09 -2.57 -8.62
N PRO A 58 -8.27 -1.72 -7.96
CA PRO A 58 -7.96 -1.85 -6.54
C PRO A 58 -9.18 -1.67 -5.63
N PHE A 59 -10.15 -0.81 -5.99
CA PHE A 59 -11.31 -0.53 -5.15
C PHE A 59 -12.34 -1.67 -5.05
N ILE A 60 -12.22 -2.70 -5.91
CA ILE A 60 -13.08 -3.89 -5.85
C ILE A 60 -12.45 -4.97 -4.94
N SER A 61 -11.28 -4.71 -4.35
CA SER A 61 -10.61 -5.65 -3.46
C SER A 61 -11.48 -5.99 -2.25
N ARG A 62 -11.59 -7.29 -1.94
CA ARG A 62 -12.40 -7.77 -0.80
C ARG A 62 -11.67 -7.69 0.54
N ASN A 63 -10.35 -7.57 0.51
CA ASN A 63 -9.51 -7.54 1.69
C ASN A 63 -8.19 -6.79 1.43
N ILE A 64 -7.46 -6.50 2.50
CA ILE A 64 -6.22 -5.71 2.44
C ILE A 64 -5.11 -6.41 1.66
N LYS A 65 -5.05 -7.74 1.68
CA LYS A 65 -4.05 -8.51 0.90
C LYS A 65 -4.33 -8.39 -0.59
N ASP A 66 -5.59 -8.52 -0.99
CA ASP A 66 -6.07 -8.35 -2.37
C ASP A 66 -5.90 -6.89 -2.84
N PHE A 67 -6.11 -5.91 -1.96
CA PHE A 67 -5.84 -4.50 -2.26
C PHE A 67 -4.38 -4.28 -2.67
N TRP A 68 -3.41 -4.77 -1.89
CA TRP A 68 -1.98 -4.62 -2.19
C TRP A 68 -1.51 -5.47 -3.39
N ASN A 69 -2.29 -6.46 -3.82
CA ASN A 69 -2.05 -7.18 -5.07
C ASN A 69 -2.59 -6.45 -6.31
N ARG A 70 -3.30 -5.34 -6.12
CA ARG A 70 -3.98 -4.57 -7.18
C ARG A 70 -3.59 -3.10 -7.21
N TRP A 71 -3.07 -2.57 -6.11
CA TRP A 71 -2.62 -1.20 -5.96
C TRP A 71 -1.10 -1.12 -6.07
N HIS A 72 -0.60 -0.24 -6.94
CA HIS A 72 0.82 0.03 -7.13
C HIS A 72 1.68 -1.25 -7.15
N MET A 73 1.27 -2.20 -8.00
CA MET A 73 1.73 -3.59 -7.99
C MET A 73 3.24 -3.72 -8.17
N SER A 74 3.85 -2.87 -9.02
CA SER A 74 5.29 -2.89 -9.25
C SER A 74 6.08 -2.63 -7.96
N LEU A 75 5.72 -1.59 -7.20
CA LEU A 75 6.32 -1.27 -5.91
C LEU A 75 5.95 -2.32 -4.86
N SER A 76 4.68 -2.70 -4.78
CA SER A 76 4.17 -3.67 -3.80
C SER A 76 4.93 -5.00 -3.90
N PHE A 77 5.12 -5.51 -5.12
CA PHE A 77 5.87 -6.74 -5.36
C PHE A 77 7.37 -6.58 -5.12
N TRP A 78 7.96 -5.43 -5.47
CA TRP A 78 9.35 -5.16 -5.13
C TRP A 78 9.58 -5.21 -3.62
N PHE A 79 8.75 -4.53 -2.84
CA PHE A 79 8.81 -4.56 -1.37
C PHE A 79 8.61 -5.97 -0.81
N ARG A 80 7.60 -6.70 -1.31
CA ARG A 80 7.35 -8.09 -0.94
C ARG A 80 8.59 -8.97 -1.15
N ASP A 81 9.20 -8.90 -2.33
CA ASP A 81 10.23 -9.86 -2.73
C ASP A 81 11.62 -9.49 -2.18
N PHE A 82 11.92 -8.20 -2.06
CA PHE A 82 13.23 -7.71 -1.60
C PHE A 82 13.30 -7.39 -0.12
N ILE A 83 12.21 -7.00 0.53
CA ILE A 83 12.21 -6.66 1.97
C ILE A 83 11.56 -7.78 2.75
N TYR A 84 10.26 -8.04 2.52
CA TYR A 84 9.52 -9.02 3.30
C TYR A 84 10.10 -10.44 3.18
N MET A 85 10.22 -10.97 1.96
CA MET A 85 10.70 -12.33 1.73
C MET A 85 12.15 -12.53 2.15
N ARG A 86 13.02 -11.52 1.93
CA ARG A 86 14.41 -11.56 2.39
C ARG A 86 14.50 -11.64 3.91
N PHE A 87 13.71 -10.82 4.62
CA PHE A 87 13.64 -10.85 6.07
C PHE A 87 13.11 -12.19 6.60
N VAL A 88 11.99 -12.68 6.06
CA VAL A 88 11.38 -13.95 6.49
C VAL A 88 12.35 -15.12 6.27
N PHE A 89 13.02 -15.17 5.12
CA PHE A 89 14.01 -16.20 4.82
C PHE A 89 15.20 -16.15 5.79
N PHE A 90 15.74 -14.95 6.04
CA PHE A 90 16.84 -14.75 6.99
C PHE A 90 16.47 -15.17 8.41
N ALA A 91 15.32 -14.71 8.92
CA ALA A 91 14.84 -15.00 10.26
C ALA A 91 14.56 -16.50 10.46
N THR A 92 14.02 -17.16 9.44
CA THR A 92 13.76 -18.61 9.46
C THR A 92 15.07 -19.41 9.43
N LYS A 93 16.02 -19.05 8.54
CA LYS A 93 17.32 -19.73 8.42
C LYS A 93 18.15 -19.62 9.69
N LYS A 94 18.15 -18.45 10.33
CA LYS A 94 18.85 -18.19 11.60
C LYS A 94 18.09 -18.69 12.83
N LYS A 95 16.90 -19.27 12.66
CA LYS A 95 16.01 -19.74 13.75
C LYS A 95 15.82 -18.67 14.85
N LEU A 96 15.74 -17.39 14.46
CA LEU A 96 15.65 -16.28 15.41
C LEU A 96 14.40 -16.39 16.30
N ILE A 97 13.32 -16.93 15.75
CA ILE A 97 12.02 -17.05 16.42
C ILE A 97 11.43 -18.43 16.10
N LYS A 98 10.91 -19.15 17.10
CA LYS A 98 10.29 -20.48 16.90
C LYS A 98 8.94 -20.39 16.17
N ASN A 99 8.19 -19.31 16.36
CA ASN A 99 6.86 -19.15 15.79
C ASN A 99 6.90 -18.48 14.39
N ARG A 100 6.51 -19.24 13.36
CA ARG A 100 6.41 -18.76 11.97
C ARG A 100 5.51 -17.53 11.78
N TYR A 101 4.46 -17.41 12.59
CA TYR A 101 3.50 -16.31 12.48
C TYR A 101 4.09 -15.01 12.99
N THR A 102 4.83 -15.07 14.09
CA THR A 102 5.54 -13.90 14.64
C THR A 102 6.57 -13.37 13.63
N ILE A 103 7.29 -14.26 12.92
CA ILE A 103 8.21 -13.86 11.84
C ILE A 103 7.45 -13.14 10.72
N SER A 104 6.31 -13.67 10.30
CA SER A 104 5.47 -13.02 9.28
C SER A 104 5.00 -11.63 9.72
N TYR A 105 4.56 -11.47 10.97
CA TYR A 105 4.08 -10.18 11.47
C TYR A 105 5.19 -9.13 11.57
N ILE A 106 6.37 -9.52 12.06
CA ILE A 106 7.53 -8.62 12.09
C ILE A 106 7.96 -8.28 10.66
N GLY A 107 7.96 -9.24 9.75
CA GLY A 107 8.25 -9.00 8.34
C GLY A 107 7.26 -8.03 7.70
N ALA A 108 5.95 -8.20 7.93
CA ALA A 108 4.92 -7.32 7.41
C ALA A 108 5.05 -5.90 7.99
N PHE A 109 5.31 -5.80 9.30
CA PHE A 109 5.59 -4.52 9.96
C PHE A 109 6.79 -3.82 9.33
N LEU A 110 7.92 -4.51 9.21
CA LEU A 110 9.14 -3.96 8.61
C LEU A 110 8.91 -3.52 7.16
N ASN A 111 8.19 -4.33 6.38
CA ASN A 111 7.86 -4.05 4.99
C ASN A 111 7.09 -2.73 4.84
N PHE A 112 5.97 -2.60 5.54
CA PHE A 112 5.14 -1.39 5.45
C PHE A 112 5.75 -0.17 6.15
N PHE A 113 6.55 -0.38 7.20
CA PHE A 113 7.28 0.69 7.86
C PHE A 113 8.34 1.30 6.93
N ILE A 114 9.16 0.46 6.27
CA ILE A 114 10.13 0.94 5.27
C ILE A 114 9.41 1.57 4.08
N MET A 115 8.26 1.03 3.67
CA MET A 115 7.45 1.64 2.61
C MET A 115 6.97 3.04 3.00
N GLY A 116 6.52 3.24 4.25
CA GLY A 116 6.18 4.56 4.78
C GLY A 116 7.38 5.51 4.75
N ILE A 117 8.57 5.05 5.17
CA ILE A 117 9.80 5.84 5.11
C ILE A 117 10.17 6.22 3.67
N TRP A 118 10.04 5.29 2.72
CA TRP A 118 10.33 5.53 1.30
C TRP A 118 9.46 6.64 0.70
N HIS A 119 8.24 6.82 1.21
CA HIS A 119 7.33 7.88 0.79
C HIS A 119 7.59 9.24 1.42
N ILE A 120 8.51 9.37 2.38
CA ILE A 120 8.80 10.65 3.02
C ILE A 120 9.34 11.64 1.99
N THR A 121 8.55 12.66 1.70
CA THR A 121 8.94 13.80 0.87
C THR A 121 8.84 15.09 1.70
N GLY A 122 9.98 15.68 2.07
CA GLY A 122 10.03 16.96 2.80
C GLY A 122 9.46 16.87 4.23
N GLU A 123 8.59 17.83 4.58
CA GLU A 123 8.15 18.07 5.98
C GLU A 123 7.05 17.11 6.47
N HIS A 124 6.45 16.29 5.59
CA HIS A 124 5.30 15.43 5.93
C HIS A 124 5.69 14.06 6.53
N VAL A 125 6.74 14.02 7.35
CA VAL A 125 7.32 12.76 7.89
C VAL A 125 6.29 11.94 8.67
N TYR A 126 5.53 12.61 9.55
CA TYR A 126 4.59 11.94 10.45
C TYR A 126 3.44 11.25 9.70
N GLN A 127 2.92 11.86 8.63
CA GLN A 127 1.80 11.34 7.87
C GLN A 127 2.15 10.01 7.18
N TYR A 128 3.34 9.93 6.58
CA TYR A 128 3.79 8.71 5.88
C TYR A 128 4.19 7.58 6.84
N ILE A 129 4.74 7.91 8.00
CA ILE A 129 5.00 6.92 9.05
C ILE A 129 3.68 6.33 9.56
N ILE A 130 2.69 7.18 9.87
CA ILE A 130 1.36 6.74 10.31
C ILE A 130 0.70 5.88 9.22
N TYR A 131 0.80 6.26 7.96
CA TYR A 131 0.32 5.47 6.82
C TYR A 131 0.95 4.07 6.77
N GLY A 132 2.27 3.96 6.91
CA GLY A 132 2.97 2.67 6.95
C GLY A 132 2.53 1.80 8.12
N LEU A 133 2.44 2.39 9.32
CA LEU A 133 1.98 1.68 10.52
C LEU A 133 0.52 1.23 10.41
N TYR A 134 -0.34 2.07 9.82
CA TYR A 134 -1.74 1.75 9.57
C TYR A 134 -1.88 0.52 8.68
N HIS A 135 -1.15 0.47 7.56
CA HIS A 135 -1.19 -0.70 6.67
C HIS A 135 -0.55 -1.94 7.28
N ALA A 136 0.53 -1.80 8.05
CA ALA A 136 1.10 -2.91 8.82
C ALA A 136 0.05 -3.53 9.77
N ALA A 137 -0.64 -2.69 10.53
CA ALA A 137 -1.66 -3.13 11.47
C ALA A 137 -2.83 -3.83 10.76
N LEU A 138 -3.36 -3.25 9.68
CA LEU A 138 -4.43 -3.87 8.89
C LEU A 138 -4.02 -5.24 8.34
N PHE A 139 -2.80 -5.36 7.82
CA PHE A 139 -2.32 -6.61 7.24
C PHE A 139 -2.19 -7.72 8.30
N ILE A 140 -1.62 -7.39 9.47
CA ILE A 140 -1.45 -8.32 10.59
C ILE A 140 -2.81 -8.73 11.18
N LEU A 141 -3.70 -7.75 11.42
CA LEU A 141 -5.03 -8.00 11.95
C LEU A 141 -5.86 -8.86 11.00
N PHE A 142 -5.79 -8.58 9.70
CA PHE A 142 -6.47 -9.39 8.69
C PHE A 142 -5.92 -10.82 8.64
N ASP A 143 -4.60 -11.02 8.72
CA ASP A 143 -4.02 -12.38 8.79
C ASP A 143 -4.48 -13.14 10.04
N ILE A 144 -4.54 -12.48 11.20
CA ILE A 144 -5.07 -13.09 12.44
C ILE A 144 -6.55 -13.45 12.26
N PHE A 145 -7.34 -12.55 11.67
CA PHE A 145 -8.77 -12.78 11.41
C PHE A 145 -8.99 -13.95 10.46
N GLU A 146 -8.31 -13.96 9.31
CA GLU A 146 -8.38 -15.03 8.31
C GLU A 146 -8.03 -16.39 8.91
N ARG A 147 -6.99 -16.43 9.75
CA ARG A 147 -6.58 -17.67 10.44
C ARG A 147 -7.59 -18.17 11.45
N LYS A 148 -8.26 -17.28 12.17
CA LYS A 148 -9.33 -17.64 13.11
C LYS A 148 -10.59 -18.07 12.35
N ASN A 149 -10.86 -17.45 11.21
CA ASN A 149 -12.03 -17.75 10.39
C ASN A 149 -11.77 -18.93 9.43
N LYS A 150 -11.78 -20.15 9.97
CA LYS A 150 -11.61 -21.38 9.17
C LYS A 150 -12.85 -21.77 8.34
N LYS A 151 -14.00 -21.13 8.58
CA LYS A 151 -15.29 -21.49 7.94
C LYS A 151 -15.47 -20.85 6.56
N HIS A 152 -15.02 -19.61 6.38
CA HIS A 152 -15.08 -18.90 5.10
C HIS A 152 -13.70 -18.36 4.74
N LYS A 153 -13.05 -19.01 3.77
CA LYS A 153 -11.83 -18.49 3.16
C LYS A 153 -12.22 -17.38 2.18
N PHE A 154 -11.61 -16.21 2.32
CA PHE A 154 -11.86 -15.02 1.51
C PHE A 154 -10.87 -14.90 0.36
#